data_AF-A0A918G587-F1
#
_entry.id   AF-A0A918G587-F1
#
_cell.length_a   1.000
_cell.length_b   1.000
_cell.length_c   1.000
_cell.angle_alpha   90.00
_cell.angle_beta   90.00
_cell.angle_gamma   90.00
#
_symmetry.space_group_name_H-M   'P 1'
#
loop_
_entity.id
_entity.type
_entity.pdbx_description
1 polymer ?
#
loop_
_entity_poly.entity_id
_entity_poly.type
_entity_poly.pdbx_seq_one_letter_code
_entity_poly.pdbx_strand_id
1 'polypeptide(L)'
;MQPYIIGGDPASENYPFYTKLLSNGRFGCGGSLIAPLWVVTADHCIGSVTSVRIGGTTLSSGESRTVVQQIGGPSGYDIALLKLGSASTQTPIKITDTALTAGTAVRIMGHGQTCPTRGCGSAPNQLMQLDTTLLSSGCTAGYQPNYELCVGDSYGAGACYGDSGGPLVVRANNRWELGGATSRAGQGQPTCAEAPSIYMKVPAFKSWIEGYTGDLDGGGPDPDPEPGNCSEETFTGSLNAGGSVYQPNGSYYYSSASGTHRGCLAGPSGADYDLYLQKWNGSTWANVQSGTTPAASEEVEYNGTAGYYRWRVHAYSGSGSYTLKTDKP
;
A
#
# COMPACT_ATOMS: atom_id res chain seq x y z
N MET A 1 1.84 -36.33 10.70
CA MET A 1 3.02 -35.53 11.07
C MET A 1 3.53 -34.89 9.79
N GLN A 2 3.32 -33.59 9.63
CA GLN A 2 3.53 -32.84 8.40
C GLN A 2 4.52 -31.71 8.69
N PRO A 3 5.51 -31.47 7.82
CA PRO A 3 6.09 -30.15 7.68
C PRO A 3 5.54 -29.47 6.44
N TYR A 4 5.32 -28.16 6.56
CA TYR A 4 5.04 -27.29 5.42
C TYR A 4 6.12 -26.26 5.11
N ILE A 5 5.92 -24.90 5.02
CA ILE A 5 7.06 -23.92 5.04
C ILE A 5 8.16 -24.56 5.84
N ILE A 6 9.35 -24.76 5.26
CA ILE A 6 10.24 -25.80 5.79
C ILE A 6 10.49 -25.49 7.27
N GLY A 7 10.17 -26.44 8.16
CA GLY A 7 10.27 -26.27 9.62
C GLY A 7 9.13 -25.49 10.31
N GLY A 8 8.08 -25.11 9.61
CA GLY A 8 6.92 -24.35 10.12
C GLY A 8 5.66 -25.18 10.34
N ASP A 9 4.64 -24.52 10.89
CA ASP A 9 3.39 -25.10 11.39
C ASP A 9 2.16 -24.49 10.72
N PRO A 10 0.98 -25.15 10.73
CA PRO A 10 -0.23 -24.60 10.15
C PRO A 10 -0.55 -23.23 10.74
N ALA A 11 -1.10 -22.34 9.91
CA ALA A 11 -1.46 -20.99 10.32
C ALA A 11 -2.31 -21.02 11.61
N SER A 12 -1.82 -20.36 12.65
CA SER A 12 -2.47 -20.36 13.98
C SER A 12 -3.72 -19.48 14.04
N GLU A 13 -3.91 -18.63 13.04
CA GLU A 13 -5.01 -17.69 12.91
C GLU A 13 -5.33 -17.44 11.44
N ASN A 14 -6.45 -16.76 11.16
CA ASN A 14 -6.77 -16.32 9.81
C ASN A 14 -6.03 -15.01 9.51
N TYR A 15 -5.36 -14.96 8.36
CA TYR A 15 -4.66 -13.77 7.88
C TYR A 15 -5.46 -13.16 6.71
N PRO A 16 -6.37 -12.21 6.95
CA PRO A 16 -7.28 -11.70 5.92
C PRO A 16 -6.54 -11.02 4.75
N PHE A 17 -5.34 -10.51 5.02
CA PHE A 17 -4.48 -9.86 4.03
C PHE A 17 -3.67 -10.84 3.18
N TYR A 18 -3.53 -12.10 3.57
CA TYR A 18 -2.75 -13.06 2.79
C TYR A 18 -3.47 -13.36 1.48
N THR A 19 -2.73 -13.35 0.38
CA THR A 19 -3.30 -13.59 -0.94
C THR A 19 -2.61 -14.73 -1.68
N LYS A 20 -3.39 -15.40 -2.51
CA LYS A 20 -3.02 -16.49 -3.42
C LYS A 20 -3.15 -15.98 -4.85
N LEU A 21 -2.04 -15.82 -5.56
CA LEU A 21 -2.04 -15.39 -6.96
C LEU A 21 -2.28 -16.59 -7.86
N LEU A 22 -3.25 -16.45 -8.76
CA LEU A 22 -3.74 -17.53 -9.61
C LEU A 22 -3.50 -17.19 -11.09
N SER A 23 -2.85 -18.11 -11.79
CA SER A 23 -2.74 -18.11 -13.25
C SER A 23 -3.68 -19.18 -13.79
N ASN A 24 -4.76 -18.76 -14.46
CA ASN A 24 -5.83 -19.64 -14.94
C ASN A 24 -6.40 -20.56 -13.83
N GLY A 25 -6.61 -20.00 -12.64
CA GLY A 25 -7.15 -20.72 -11.47
C GLY A 25 -6.14 -21.59 -10.72
N ARG A 26 -4.88 -21.68 -11.18
CA ARG A 26 -3.81 -22.42 -10.52
C ARG A 26 -2.94 -21.50 -9.67
N PHE A 27 -2.70 -21.87 -8.42
CA PHE A 27 -1.82 -21.15 -7.51
C PHE A 27 -0.36 -21.20 -7.97
N GLY A 28 0.33 -20.07 -7.89
CA GLY A 28 1.76 -19.98 -8.20
C GLY A 28 2.58 -19.18 -7.20
N CYS A 29 2.02 -18.10 -6.64
CA CYS A 29 2.71 -17.20 -5.70
C CYS A 29 1.77 -16.69 -4.61
N GLY A 30 2.36 -16.20 -3.52
CA GLY A 30 1.70 -15.41 -2.51
C GLY A 30 1.69 -13.89 -2.81
N GLY A 31 1.03 -13.14 -1.93
CA GLY A 31 0.99 -11.69 -1.95
C GLY A 31 0.32 -11.15 -0.69
N SER A 32 0.29 -9.83 -0.53
CA SER A 32 -0.34 -9.16 0.60
C SER A 32 -1.31 -8.08 0.13
N LEU A 33 -2.57 -8.14 0.57
CA LEU A 33 -3.55 -7.08 0.38
C LEU A 33 -3.13 -5.88 1.24
N ILE A 34 -2.72 -4.79 0.61
CA ILE A 34 -2.24 -3.57 1.29
C ILE A 34 -3.26 -2.44 1.24
N ALA A 35 -4.19 -2.48 0.28
CA ALA A 35 -5.40 -1.68 0.25
C ALA A 35 -6.52 -2.50 -0.41
N PRO A 36 -7.80 -2.10 -0.32
CA PRO A 36 -8.90 -2.93 -0.82
C PRO A 36 -8.82 -3.27 -2.31
N LEU A 37 -8.15 -2.44 -3.12
CA LEU A 37 -7.92 -2.69 -4.54
C LEU A 37 -6.49 -3.11 -4.89
N TRP A 38 -5.59 -3.24 -3.90
CA TRP A 38 -4.16 -3.34 -4.16
C TRP A 38 -3.50 -4.47 -3.38
N VAL A 39 -2.76 -5.28 -4.13
CA VAL A 39 -1.94 -6.37 -3.60
C VAL A 39 -0.49 -6.11 -3.96
N VAL A 40 0.41 -6.23 -2.98
CA VAL A 40 1.86 -6.27 -3.22
C VAL A 40 2.34 -7.72 -3.29
N THR A 41 3.26 -7.99 -4.20
CA THR A 41 3.85 -9.32 -4.45
C THR A 41 5.26 -9.17 -5.01
N ALA A 42 5.88 -10.25 -5.48
CA ALA A 42 7.17 -10.22 -6.17
C ALA A 42 6.99 -9.98 -7.68
N ASP A 43 7.95 -9.31 -8.31
CA ASP A 43 7.92 -8.98 -9.74
C ASP A 43 7.98 -10.24 -10.61
N HIS A 44 8.79 -11.22 -10.23
CA HIS A 44 8.87 -12.48 -10.98
C HIS A 44 7.58 -13.33 -10.94
N CYS A 45 6.60 -12.98 -10.10
CA CYS A 45 5.32 -13.66 -9.99
C CYS A 45 4.27 -13.14 -10.99
N ILE A 46 4.45 -11.95 -11.55
CA ILE A 46 3.44 -11.31 -12.41
C ILE A 46 3.55 -11.75 -13.89
N GLY A 47 2.72 -11.18 -14.76
CA GLY A 47 2.69 -11.43 -16.21
C GLY A 47 1.68 -12.49 -16.66
N SER A 48 1.38 -13.49 -15.82
CA SER A 48 0.36 -14.51 -16.12
C SER A 48 -0.78 -14.58 -15.09
N VAL A 49 -0.73 -13.73 -14.07
CA VAL A 49 -1.75 -13.71 -13.00
C VAL A 49 -3.07 -13.18 -13.57
N THR A 50 -4.14 -13.96 -13.42
CA THR A 50 -5.48 -13.60 -13.88
C THR A 50 -6.40 -13.19 -12.73
N SER A 51 -6.17 -13.73 -11.55
CA SER A 51 -6.99 -13.49 -10.37
C SER A 51 -6.20 -13.69 -9.09
N VAL A 52 -6.73 -13.13 -8.00
CA VAL A 52 -6.22 -13.27 -6.66
C VAL A 52 -7.31 -13.84 -5.76
N ARG A 53 -6.93 -14.77 -4.87
CA ARG A 53 -7.79 -15.26 -3.79
C ARG A 53 -7.27 -14.74 -2.44
N ILE A 54 -8.12 -14.05 -1.69
CA ILE A 54 -7.75 -13.19 -0.56
C ILE A 54 -8.33 -13.76 0.74
N GLY A 55 -7.51 -13.86 1.78
CA GLY A 55 -7.86 -14.47 3.06
C GLY A 55 -8.06 -15.99 2.98
N GLY A 56 -8.55 -16.61 4.05
CA GLY A 56 -8.81 -18.05 4.11
C GLY A 56 -7.54 -18.89 4.30
N THR A 57 -7.67 -19.99 5.04
CA THR A 57 -6.54 -20.84 5.47
C THR A 57 -6.25 -22.00 4.53
N THR A 58 -6.93 -22.10 3.39
CA THR A 58 -6.66 -23.13 2.37
C THR A 58 -6.48 -22.53 0.99
N LEU A 59 -5.88 -23.30 0.06
CA LEU A 59 -5.75 -22.89 -1.34
C LEU A 59 -7.09 -22.54 -1.98
N SER A 60 -8.18 -23.25 -1.63
CA SER A 60 -9.52 -23.07 -2.20
C SER A 60 -10.39 -22.03 -1.49
N SER A 61 -10.07 -21.66 -0.25
CA SER A 61 -10.86 -20.72 0.55
C SER A 61 -10.42 -19.27 0.39
N GLY A 62 -11.35 -18.35 0.62
CA GLY A 62 -11.13 -16.91 0.51
C GLY A 62 -11.96 -16.25 -0.58
N GLU A 63 -11.92 -14.93 -0.61
CA GLU A 63 -12.61 -14.10 -1.58
C GLU A 63 -11.83 -14.08 -2.91
N SER A 64 -12.51 -14.18 -4.06
CA SER A 64 -11.84 -14.08 -5.37
C SER A 64 -12.04 -12.70 -5.98
N ARG A 65 -10.96 -12.16 -6.56
CA ARG A 65 -10.95 -10.91 -7.35
C ARG A 65 -10.17 -11.10 -8.64
N THR A 66 -10.65 -10.52 -9.74
CA THR A 66 -9.90 -10.46 -10.99
C THR A 66 -8.76 -9.46 -10.85
N VAL A 67 -7.66 -9.69 -11.57
CA VAL A 67 -6.58 -8.72 -11.71
C VAL A 67 -6.81 -7.93 -13.00
N VAL A 68 -6.86 -6.61 -12.89
CA VAL A 68 -7.08 -5.72 -14.05
C VAL A 68 -5.81 -4.96 -14.46
N GLN A 69 -4.82 -4.89 -13.58
CA GLN A 69 -3.52 -4.27 -13.88
C GLN A 69 -2.41 -4.95 -13.09
N GLN A 70 -1.24 -5.08 -13.72
CA GLN A 70 -0.01 -5.61 -13.11
C GLN A 70 1.09 -4.60 -13.34
N ILE A 71 1.79 -4.21 -12.28
CA ILE A 71 2.77 -3.13 -12.29
C ILE A 71 4.07 -3.68 -11.72
N GLY A 72 5.08 -3.80 -12.58
CA GLY A 72 6.40 -4.21 -12.16
C GLY A 72 7.11 -3.12 -11.35
N GLY A 73 8.01 -3.56 -10.47
CA GLY A 73 8.74 -2.70 -9.56
C GLY A 73 9.74 -1.77 -10.24
N PRO A 74 10.38 -0.87 -9.47
CA PRO A 74 11.53 -0.13 -9.97
C PRO A 74 12.63 -1.11 -10.43
N SER A 75 13.36 -0.72 -11.48
CA SER A 75 14.34 -1.61 -12.13
C SER A 75 15.36 -2.16 -11.12
N GLY A 76 15.55 -3.49 -11.13
CA GLY A 76 16.48 -4.18 -10.25
C GLY A 76 15.88 -4.67 -8.93
N TYR A 77 14.60 -4.41 -8.66
CA TYR A 77 13.91 -4.85 -7.44
C TYR A 77 12.75 -5.79 -7.75
N ASP A 78 12.67 -6.88 -6.99
CA ASP A 78 11.71 -7.96 -7.20
C ASP A 78 10.41 -7.72 -6.41
N ILE A 79 9.77 -6.59 -6.65
CA ILE A 79 8.51 -6.18 -6.03
C ILE A 79 7.52 -5.74 -7.12
N ALA A 80 6.24 -6.05 -6.97
CA ALA A 80 5.21 -5.65 -7.92
C ALA A 80 3.88 -5.35 -7.23
N LEU A 81 3.02 -4.62 -7.94
CA LEU A 81 1.64 -4.35 -7.54
C LEU A 81 0.64 -5.00 -8.50
N LEU A 82 -0.47 -5.46 -7.94
CA LEU A 82 -1.64 -5.91 -8.68
C LEU A 82 -2.83 -5.01 -8.32
N LYS A 83 -3.50 -4.46 -9.33
CA LYS A 83 -4.79 -3.79 -9.16
C LYS A 83 -5.92 -4.79 -9.34
N LEU A 84 -6.81 -4.87 -8.36
CA LEU A 84 -7.98 -5.73 -8.37
C LEU A 84 -9.12 -5.08 -9.16
N GLY A 85 -9.95 -5.89 -9.81
CA GLY A 85 -11.10 -5.42 -10.58
C GLY A 85 -12.26 -4.89 -9.72
N SER A 86 -12.28 -5.25 -8.42
CA SER A 86 -13.21 -4.70 -7.44
C SER A 86 -12.62 -4.79 -6.03
N ALA A 87 -13.08 -3.91 -5.14
CA ALA A 87 -12.54 -3.81 -3.80
C ALA A 87 -12.79 -5.11 -3.01
N SER A 88 -11.79 -5.53 -2.24
CA SER A 88 -11.90 -6.65 -1.33
C SER A 88 -12.65 -6.26 -0.06
N THR A 89 -13.39 -7.22 0.49
CA THR A 89 -14.01 -7.10 1.81
C THR A 89 -13.08 -7.56 2.95
N GLN A 90 -11.94 -8.16 2.61
CA GLN A 90 -10.94 -8.56 3.59
C GLN A 90 -10.15 -7.36 4.09
N THR A 91 -9.72 -7.41 5.35
CA THR A 91 -8.91 -6.35 5.96
C THR A 91 -7.50 -6.32 5.38
N PRO A 92 -7.07 -5.21 4.76
CA PRO A 92 -5.69 -5.04 4.31
C PRO A 92 -4.71 -4.96 5.48
N ILE A 93 -3.45 -5.32 5.23
CA ILE A 93 -2.37 -5.15 6.20
C ILE A 93 -1.69 -3.80 6.04
N LYS A 94 -1.44 -3.13 7.16
CA LYS A 94 -0.65 -1.90 7.21
C LYS A 94 0.83 -2.21 6.90
N ILE A 95 1.47 -1.40 6.06
CA ILE A 95 2.94 -1.42 5.89
C ILE A 95 3.58 -0.87 7.16
N THR A 96 4.54 -1.61 7.72
CA THR A 96 5.11 -1.21 9.02
C THR A 96 5.98 0.03 8.92
N ASP A 97 5.86 0.92 9.92
CA ASP A 97 6.79 2.02 10.16
C ASP A 97 7.89 1.62 11.17
N THR A 98 7.81 0.39 11.70
CA THR A 98 8.77 -0.12 12.67
C THR A 98 10.11 -0.41 11.99
N ALA A 99 11.21 -0.01 12.63
CA ALA A 99 12.54 -0.31 12.15
C ALA A 99 12.78 -1.84 12.07
N LEU A 100 13.15 -2.30 10.88
CA LEU A 100 13.45 -3.70 10.59
C LEU A 100 14.96 -3.95 10.63
N THR A 101 15.48 -4.24 11.83
CA THR A 101 16.91 -4.48 12.08
C THR A 101 17.20 -5.95 12.36
N ALA A 102 18.47 -6.36 12.30
CA ALA A 102 18.86 -7.71 12.69
C ALA A 102 18.40 -8.03 14.13
N GLY A 103 17.91 -9.25 14.34
CA GLY A 103 17.32 -9.71 15.59
C GLY A 103 15.82 -9.40 15.74
N THR A 104 15.21 -8.59 14.88
CA THR A 104 13.76 -8.39 14.90
C THR A 104 13.05 -9.72 14.65
N ALA A 105 12.14 -10.09 15.56
CA ALA A 105 11.28 -11.26 15.41
C ALA A 105 10.21 -10.99 14.34
N VAL A 106 10.06 -11.94 13.42
CA VAL A 106 9.17 -11.84 12.27
C VAL A 106 8.45 -13.16 12.04
N ARG A 107 7.34 -13.11 11.33
CA ARG A 107 6.62 -14.30 10.88
C ARG A 107 6.50 -14.27 9.37
N ILE A 108 6.81 -15.39 8.73
CA ILE A 108 6.61 -15.60 7.29
C ILE A 108 5.46 -16.57 7.09
N MET A 109 4.75 -16.47 5.95
CA MET A 109 3.63 -17.37 5.65
C MET A 109 3.41 -17.60 4.16
N GLY A 110 2.87 -18.76 3.82
CA GLY A 110 2.63 -19.14 2.43
C GLY A 110 2.11 -20.56 2.23
N HIS A 111 1.85 -20.88 0.96
CA HIS A 111 1.45 -22.22 0.50
C HIS A 111 2.54 -22.84 -0.41
N GLY A 112 3.79 -22.42 -0.26
CA GLY A 112 4.91 -22.97 -0.99
C GLY A 112 5.28 -24.39 -0.56
N GLN A 113 6.20 -24.99 -1.29
CA GLN A 113 6.67 -26.34 -1.04
C GLN A 113 7.26 -26.50 0.36
N THR A 114 7.19 -27.73 0.82
CA THR A 114 7.50 -28.09 2.19
C THR A 114 8.78 -28.88 2.37
N CYS A 115 9.47 -29.01 1.26
CA CYS A 115 10.65 -29.82 1.12
C CYS A 115 11.69 -29.02 0.33
N PRO A 116 12.99 -29.25 0.57
CA PRO A 116 14.04 -28.34 0.11
C PRO A 116 14.21 -28.30 -1.41
N THR A 117 13.95 -29.41 -2.09
CA THR A 117 14.17 -29.57 -3.53
C THR A 117 12.97 -29.07 -4.34
N ARG A 118 13.21 -28.49 -5.52
CA ARG A 118 12.12 -28.15 -6.43
C ARG A 118 11.35 -29.40 -6.87
N GLY A 119 10.03 -29.41 -6.71
CA GLY A 119 9.14 -30.49 -7.13
C GLY A 119 9.12 -31.73 -6.25
N CYS A 120 9.76 -31.74 -5.07
CA CYS A 120 9.81 -32.95 -4.22
C CYS A 120 8.49 -33.31 -3.53
N GLY A 121 7.46 -32.47 -3.62
CA GLY A 121 6.18 -32.74 -2.99
C GLY A 121 5.07 -31.81 -3.48
N SER A 122 3.83 -32.20 -3.19
CA SER A 122 2.68 -31.33 -3.42
C SER A 122 2.71 -30.17 -2.43
N ALA A 123 2.45 -28.96 -2.93
CA ALA A 123 2.21 -27.80 -2.08
C ALA A 123 1.10 -28.08 -1.05
N PRO A 124 1.19 -27.47 0.15
CA PRO A 124 0.15 -27.51 1.15
C PRO A 124 -1.22 -27.16 0.58
N ASN A 125 -2.26 -27.86 1.03
CA ASN A 125 -3.60 -27.27 0.93
C ASN A 125 -3.84 -26.22 2.02
N GLN A 126 -3.19 -26.32 3.18
CA GLN A 126 -3.34 -25.38 4.30
C GLN A 126 -2.29 -24.27 4.27
N LEU A 127 -2.63 -23.08 4.74
CA LEU A 127 -1.70 -21.97 4.91
C LEU A 127 -0.75 -22.29 6.06
N MET A 128 0.52 -21.94 5.85
CA MET A 128 1.61 -22.33 6.73
C MET A 128 2.32 -21.08 7.22
N GLN A 129 2.87 -21.15 8.43
CA GLN A 129 3.61 -20.06 9.02
C GLN A 129 4.91 -20.55 9.67
N LEU A 130 5.89 -19.66 9.74
CA LEU A 130 7.13 -19.87 10.48
C LEU A 130 7.50 -18.57 11.21
N ASP A 131 7.68 -18.67 12.51
CA ASP A 131 8.29 -17.61 13.32
C ASP A 131 9.80 -17.70 13.18
N THR A 132 10.45 -16.58 12.91
CA THR A 132 11.89 -16.50 12.66
C THR A 132 12.42 -15.09 12.96
N THR A 133 13.65 -14.80 12.54
CA THR A 133 14.32 -13.51 12.81
C THR A 133 14.95 -12.90 11.57
N LEU A 134 15.17 -11.58 11.63
CA LEU A 134 16.03 -10.88 10.68
C LEU A 134 17.51 -11.13 11.02
N LEU A 135 18.32 -11.40 10.00
CA LEU A 135 19.75 -11.64 10.12
C LEU A 135 20.57 -10.45 9.65
N SER A 136 21.74 -10.24 10.26
CA SER A 136 22.72 -9.23 9.83
C SER A 136 23.60 -9.70 8.66
N SER A 137 23.62 -11.01 8.37
CA SER A 137 24.51 -11.62 7.38
C SER A 137 23.94 -12.94 6.86
N GLY A 138 24.51 -13.44 5.76
CA GLY A 138 24.18 -14.76 5.20
C GLY A 138 23.45 -14.71 3.86
N CYS A 139 22.83 -13.59 3.51
CA CYS A 139 22.21 -13.36 2.20
C CYS A 139 23.20 -12.87 1.13
N THR A 140 24.46 -13.33 1.12
CA THR A 140 25.58 -12.69 0.38
C THR A 140 25.44 -12.55 -1.16
N ALA A 141 24.47 -13.20 -1.82
CA ALA A 141 24.27 -13.15 -3.27
C ALA A 141 23.54 -11.87 -3.75
N GLY A 142 24.31 -10.80 -3.94
CA GLY A 142 23.79 -9.54 -4.49
C GLY A 142 22.82 -8.81 -3.56
N TYR A 143 22.90 -9.09 -2.26
CA TYR A 143 22.00 -8.54 -1.26
C TYR A 143 22.20 -7.06 -1.01
N GLN A 144 21.10 -6.33 -0.97
CA GLN A 144 21.03 -4.89 -0.81
C GLN A 144 20.31 -4.55 0.50
N PRO A 145 21.02 -4.34 1.62
CA PRO A 145 20.41 -4.20 2.95
C PRO A 145 19.46 -3.01 3.10
N ASN A 146 19.54 -2.01 2.22
CA ASN A 146 18.61 -0.88 2.22
C ASN A 146 17.21 -1.30 1.74
N TYR A 147 17.13 -2.17 0.73
CA TYR A 147 15.90 -2.55 0.02
C TYR A 147 15.48 -3.99 0.27
N GLU A 148 16.32 -4.79 0.92
CA GLU A 148 16.11 -6.21 1.13
C GLU A 148 16.30 -6.59 2.60
N LEU A 149 15.57 -7.62 3.03
CA LEU A 149 15.66 -8.23 4.35
C LEU A 149 16.28 -9.61 4.22
N CYS A 150 17.21 -9.92 5.12
CA CYS A 150 17.76 -11.26 5.26
C CYS A 150 17.05 -11.97 6.41
N VAL A 151 16.49 -13.15 6.15
CA VAL A 151 15.55 -13.82 7.05
C VAL A 151 15.99 -15.24 7.33
N GLY A 152 16.04 -15.62 8.60
CA GLY A 152 16.32 -16.97 9.06
C GLY A 152 16.73 -16.99 10.53
N ASP A 153 16.74 -18.18 11.11
CA ASP A 153 17.20 -18.43 12.48
C ASP A 153 18.06 -19.71 12.58
N SER A 154 17.99 -20.59 11.59
CA SER A 154 18.71 -21.86 11.52
C SER A 154 18.65 -22.43 10.10
N TYR A 155 19.72 -23.11 9.67
CA TYR A 155 19.68 -23.92 8.46
C TYR A 155 18.68 -25.07 8.66
N GLY A 156 17.81 -25.29 7.67
CA GLY A 156 16.76 -26.31 7.72
C GLY A 156 15.33 -25.78 7.84
N ALA A 157 15.13 -24.46 7.92
CA ALA A 157 13.81 -23.83 7.87
C ALA A 157 13.77 -22.58 6.96
N GLY A 158 12.62 -22.28 6.36
CA GLY A 158 12.44 -21.08 5.54
C GLY A 158 11.44 -21.20 4.39
N ALA A 159 11.28 -20.09 3.67
CA ALA A 159 10.43 -20.02 2.48
C ALA A 159 10.99 -20.86 1.32
N CYS A 160 10.09 -21.38 0.50
CA CYS A 160 10.46 -22.19 -0.66
C CYS A 160 9.56 -21.89 -1.87
N TYR A 161 9.72 -22.69 -2.92
CA TYR A 161 8.99 -22.54 -4.18
C TYR A 161 7.47 -22.42 -3.95
N GLY A 162 6.89 -21.31 -4.38
CA GLY A 162 5.46 -21.00 -4.19
C GLY A 162 5.16 -20.03 -3.04
N ASP A 163 6.12 -19.77 -2.15
CA ASP A 163 6.03 -18.72 -1.13
C ASP A 163 6.41 -17.34 -1.66
N SER A 164 6.99 -17.26 -2.86
CA SER A 164 7.33 -16.02 -3.56
C SER A 164 6.19 -15.01 -3.54
N GLY A 165 6.51 -13.74 -3.27
CA GLY A 165 5.57 -12.65 -3.05
C GLY A 165 4.82 -12.69 -1.72
N GLY A 166 4.86 -13.80 -0.98
CA GLY A 166 4.18 -13.97 0.31
C GLY A 166 4.68 -13.01 1.40
N PRO A 167 3.85 -12.74 2.42
CA PRO A 167 4.18 -11.76 3.45
C PRO A 167 5.25 -12.25 4.42
N LEU A 168 6.12 -11.32 4.79
CA LEU A 168 6.81 -11.27 6.07
C LEU A 168 6.16 -10.19 6.93
N VAL A 169 5.70 -10.56 8.13
CA VAL A 169 5.03 -9.67 9.06
C VAL A 169 5.82 -9.51 10.36
N VAL A 170 5.70 -8.34 10.97
CA VAL A 170 6.26 -8.00 12.28
C VAL A 170 5.13 -7.61 13.23
N ARG A 171 5.32 -7.84 14.53
CA ARG A 171 4.42 -7.30 15.56
C ARG A 171 4.81 -5.86 15.89
N ALA A 172 3.91 -4.93 15.65
CA ALA A 172 4.02 -3.53 16.05
C ALA A 172 2.69 -3.09 16.67
N ASN A 173 2.71 -2.34 17.78
CA ASN A 173 1.50 -1.85 18.45
C ASN A 173 0.43 -2.95 18.69
N ASN A 174 0.85 -4.15 19.09
CA ASN A 174 0.00 -5.33 19.30
C ASN A 174 -0.76 -5.85 18.06
N ARG A 175 -0.34 -5.49 16.83
CA ARG A 175 -0.94 -5.93 15.57
C ARG A 175 0.13 -6.40 14.58
N TRP A 176 -0.28 -7.21 13.61
CA TRP A 176 0.58 -7.60 12.50
C TRP A 176 0.69 -6.45 11.50
N GLU A 177 1.92 -6.14 11.09
CA GLU A 177 2.22 -5.15 10.05
C GLU A 177 3.19 -5.77 9.03
N LEU A 178 3.08 -5.35 7.78
CA LEU A 178 3.82 -5.91 6.66
C LEU A 178 5.23 -5.33 6.62
N GLY A 179 6.24 -6.19 6.77
CA GLY A 179 7.65 -5.83 6.69
C GLY A 179 8.31 -6.21 5.37
N GLY A 180 7.85 -7.27 4.71
CA GLY A 180 8.48 -7.71 3.47
C GLY A 180 7.65 -8.63 2.58
N ALA A 181 8.15 -8.84 1.36
CA ALA A 181 7.60 -9.78 0.37
C ALA A 181 8.68 -10.79 -0.05
N THR A 182 8.37 -12.10 0.01
CA THR A 182 9.33 -13.18 -0.31
C THR A 182 9.87 -13.02 -1.73
N SER A 183 11.19 -13.03 -1.93
CA SER A 183 11.80 -12.91 -3.26
C SER A 183 12.52 -14.20 -3.67
N ARG A 184 13.59 -14.56 -2.94
CA ARG A 184 14.49 -15.64 -3.36
C ARG A 184 15.25 -16.26 -2.20
N ALA A 185 15.87 -17.41 -2.44
CA ALA A 185 16.87 -17.96 -1.53
C ALA A 185 18.14 -17.09 -1.51
N GLY A 186 18.74 -16.94 -0.34
CA GLY A 186 20.07 -16.35 -0.20
C GLY A 186 21.13 -17.22 -0.82
N GLN A 187 22.28 -16.61 -1.11
CA GLN A 187 23.48 -17.28 -1.68
C GLN A 187 23.25 -17.96 -3.04
N GLY A 188 22.10 -17.78 -3.68
CA GLY A 188 21.78 -18.42 -4.98
C GLY A 188 21.57 -19.93 -4.90
N GLN A 189 21.27 -20.47 -3.71
CA GLN A 189 21.09 -21.91 -3.54
C GLN A 189 19.83 -22.40 -4.28
N PRO A 190 19.91 -23.49 -5.06
CA PRO A 190 18.74 -24.13 -5.69
C PRO A 190 17.92 -24.95 -4.69
N THR A 191 18.45 -25.17 -3.49
CA THR A 191 17.79 -25.92 -2.42
C THR A 191 17.33 -24.93 -1.35
N CYS A 192 16.04 -24.93 -1.04
CA CYS A 192 15.48 -24.08 0.01
C CYS A 192 16.03 -24.49 1.39
N ALA A 193 15.97 -23.58 2.36
CA ALA A 193 16.39 -23.82 3.75
C ALA A 193 17.88 -24.18 3.97
N GLU A 194 18.72 -24.23 2.93
CA GLU A 194 20.19 -24.35 3.06
C GLU A 194 20.89 -22.98 3.20
N ALA A 195 20.14 -21.89 3.06
CA ALA A 195 20.60 -20.53 3.27
C ALA A 195 19.44 -19.65 3.76
N PRO A 196 19.72 -18.50 4.40
CA PRO A 196 18.71 -17.50 4.70
C PRO A 196 17.90 -17.10 3.47
N SER A 197 16.65 -16.70 3.65
CA SER A 197 15.80 -16.20 2.56
C SER A 197 15.93 -14.68 2.42
N ILE A 198 15.86 -14.18 1.19
CA ILE A 198 15.83 -12.76 0.86
C ILE A 198 14.39 -12.34 0.58
N TYR A 199 13.98 -11.25 1.24
CA TYR A 199 12.70 -10.59 1.06
C TYR A 199 12.91 -9.17 0.56
N MET A 200 12.02 -8.65 -0.27
CA MET A 200 11.95 -7.21 -0.51
C MET A 200 11.47 -6.53 0.77
N LYS A 201 12.17 -5.48 1.21
CA LYS A 201 11.79 -4.64 2.35
C LYS A 201 10.67 -3.70 1.93
N VAL A 202 9.42 -4.14 2.09
CA VAL A 202 8.24 -3.39 1.61
C VAL A 202 8.21 -1.92 2.08
N PRO A 203 8.54 -1.58 3.34
CA PRO A 203 8.63 -0.18 3.76
C PRO A 203 9.61 0.69 2.95
N ALA A 204 10.69 0.12 2.40
CA ALA A 204 11.63 0.87 1.56
C ALA A 204 11.05 1.27 0.19
N PHE A 205 9.93 0.66 -0.21
CA PHE A 205 9.22 0.94 -1.45
C PHE A 205 7.90 1.70 -1.20
N LYS A 206 7.62 2.10 0.05
CA LYS A 206 6.34 2.72 0.43
C LYS A 206 5.95 3.90 -0.46
N SER A 207 6.87 4.84 -0.71
CA SER A 207 6.59 5.98 -1.60
C SER A 207 6.29 5.58 -3.06
N TRP A 208 6.95 4.53 -3.58
CA TRP A 208 6.63 4.00 -4.91
C TRP A 208 5.25 3.34 -4.91
N ILE A 209 4.91 2.60 -3.85
CA ILE A 209 3.60 1.97 -3.68
C ILE A 209 2.50 3.03 -3.58
N GLU A 210 2.67 4.05 -2.75
CA GLU A 210 1.71 5.13 -2.53
C GLU A 210 1.48 5.95 -3.81
N GLY A 211 2.50 6.08 -4.67
CA GLY A 211 2.35 6.67 -6.00
C GLY A 211 1.32 6.00 -6.91
N TYR A 212 0.93 4.75 -6.62
CA TYR A 212 -0.18 4.05 -7.29
C TYR A 212 -1.42 3.87 -6.43
N THR A 213 -1.21 3.67 -5.13
CA THR A 213 -2.27 3.22 -4.22
C THR A 213 -2.97 4.34 -3.44
N GLY A 214 -2.37 5.53 -3.36
CA GLY A 214 -2.72 6.54 -2.36
C GLY A 214 -2.07 6.24 -1.01
N ASP A 215 -2.39 7.01 0.02
CA ASP A 215 -1.88 6.82 1.39
C ASP A 215 -2.37 5.48 1.98
N LEU A 216 -1.46 4.76 2.65
CA LEU A 216 -1.68 3.43 3.22
C LEU A 216 -1.70 3.39 4.77
N ASP A 217 -1.43 4.50 5.46
CA ASP A 217 -1.24 4.49 6.93
C ASP A 217 -2.50 4.63 7.79
N GLY A 218 -3.67 4.86 7.18
CA GLY A 218 -4.95 4.84 7.87
C GLY A 218 -6.00 5.76 7.23
N GLY A 219 -7.03 5.25 6.55
CA GLY A 219 -7.46 3.86 6.51
C GLY A 219 -8.67 3.55 5.62
N GLY A 220 -9.02 2.27 5.56
CA GLY A 220 -10.16 1.76 4.79
C GLY A 220 -10.02 1.97 3.27
N PRO A 221 -10.97 1.50 2.45
CA PRO A 221 -11.09 2.05 1.10
C PRO A 221 -11.46 3.51 1.30
N ASP A 222 -10.51 4.41 1.13
CA ASP A 222 -10.83 5.82 0.99
C ASP A 222 -11.38 6.02 -0.44
N PRO A 223 -12.66 6.43 -0.62
CA PRO A 223 -13.15 6.86 -1.91
C PRO A 223 -12.66 8.26 -2.33
N ASP A 224 -11.88 8.99 -1.51
CA ASP A 224 -11.35 10.30 -1.86
C ASP A 224 -9.81 10.37 -1.79
N PRO A 225 -9.13 11.01 -2.76
CA PRO A 225 -7.70 11.29 -2.70
C PRO A 225 -7.40 12.30 -1.57
N GLU A 226 -6.69 11.89 -0.51
CA GLU A 226 -6.27 12.78 0.59
C GLU A 226 -5.64 14.08 0.04
N PRO A 227 -6.03 15.26 0.57
CA PRO A 227 -5.44 16.51 0.15
C PRO A 227 -4.04 16.64 0.73
N GLY A 228 -3.02 16.86 -0.12
CA GLY A 228 -1.55 16.87 0.11
C GLY A 228 -0.99 17.54 1.39
N ASN A 229 0.14 18.24 1.31
CA ASN A 229 0.92 18.71 2.47
C ASN A 229 0.29 19.89 3.26
N CYS A 230 -1.05 19.96 3.35
CA CYS A 230 -1.78 20.96 4.14
C CYS A 230 -2.14 20.38 5.52
N SER A 231 -1.98 21.14 6.61
CA SER A 231 -2.08 20.57 7.97
C SER A 231 -2.78 21.43 9.03
N GLU A 232 -3.11 22.70 8.77
CA GLU A 232 -3.66 23.57 9.82
C GLU A 232 -5.19 23.49 10.00
N GLU A 233 -5.96 23.73 8.94
CA GLU A 233 -7.43 23.84 9.02
C GLU A 233 -8.14 22.93 8.03
N THR A 234 -9.07 22.11 8.53
CA THR A 234 -9.85 21.15 7.71
C THR A 234 -11.30 21.58 7.59
N PHE A 235 -11.80 21.62 6.36
CA PHE A 235 -13.19 21.89 6.02
C PHE A 235 -13.77 20.73 5.21
N THR A 236 -14.96 20.28 5.58
CA THR A 236 -15.67 19.22 4.85
C THR A 236 -17.05 19.70 4.39
N GLY A 237 -17.58 19.06 3.36
CA GLY A 237 -18.94 19.30 2.90
C GLY A 237 -19.32 18.37 1.76
N SER A 238 -20.46 18.63 1.12
CA SER A 238 -20.88 17.91 -0.08
C SER A 238 -21.42 18.88 -1.13
N LEU A 239 -21.13 18.58 -2.40
CA LEU A 239 -21.59 19.36 -3.55
C LEU A 239 -22.31 18.47 -4.56
N ASN A 240 -23.31 19.05 -5.22
CA ASN A 240 -23.85 18.50 -6.46
C ASN A 240 -23.01 19.02 -7.64
N ALA A 241 -22.95 18.27 -8.74
CA ALA A 241 -22.33 18.71 -9.98
C ALA A 241 -22.77 20.12 -10.39
N GLY A 242 -21.82 20.99 -10.72
CA GLY A 242 -22.00 22.42 -10.98
C GLY A 242 -22.08 23.31 -9.73
N GLY A 243 -22.09 22.73 -8.53
CA GLY A 243 -22.19 23.44 -7.26
C GLY A 243 -20.89 24.11 -6.81
N SER A 244 -20.99 25.12 -5.94
CA SER A 244 -19.84 25.72 -5.26
C SER A 244 -20.14 26.01 -3.80
N VAL A 245 -19.09 25.99 -2.99
CA VAL A 245 -19.12 26.42 -1.59
C VAL A 245 -17.86 27.23 -1.28
N TYR A 246 -17.98 28.13 -0.31
CA TYR A 246 -16.90 29.01 0.11
C TYR A 246 -16.39 28.60 1.49
N GLN A 247 -15.08 28.66 1.69
CA GLN A 247 -14.43 28.33 2.96
C GLN A 247 -13.52 29.47 3.42
N PRO A 248 -13.43 29.71 4.75
CA PRO A 248 -13.99 28.90 5.83
C PRO A 248 -15.50 29.15 6.10
N ASN A 249 -16.26 28.08 6.34
CA ASN A 249 -17.66 28.05 6.81
C ASN A 249 -18.63 28.97 6.05
N GLY A 250 -18.53 29.01 4.71
CA GLY A 250 -19.36 29.87 3.87
C GLY A 250 -18.92 31.34 3.83
N SER A 251 -17.76 31.66 4.40
CA SER A 251 -17.27 33.02 4.60
C SER A 251 -15.84 33.20 4.05
N TYR A 252 -15.07 34.09 4.66
CA TYR A 252 -13.71 34.46 4.36
C TYR A 252 -12.87 34.57 5.64
N TYR A 253 -11.56 34.62 5.50
CA TYR A 253 -10.60 34.87 6.58
C TYR A 253 -9.77 36.11 6.28
N TYR A 254 -9.15 36.67 7.32
CA TYR A 254 -8.18 37.76 7.20
C TYR A 254 -6.77 37.22 7.46
N SER A 255 -5.85 37.46 6.53
CA SER A 255 -4.42 37.24 6.73
C SER A 255 -3.77 38.55 7.16
N SER A 256 -3.12 38.53 8.33
CA SER A 256 -2.49 39.72 8.92
C SER A 256 -1.08 40.00 8.40
N ALA A 257 -0.46 39.03 7.73
CA ALA A 257 0.89 39.10 7.19
C ALA A 257 0.93 38.60 5.75
N SER A 258 1.98 39.00 5.02
CA SER A 258 2.29 38.37 3.73
C SER A 258 2.90 36.99 3.97
N GLY A 259 2.56 36.02 3.12
CA GLY A 259 3.10 34.67 3.21
C GLY A 259 2.37 33.68 2.32
N THR A 260 2.69 32.40 2.47
CA THR A 260 2.12 31.32 1.67
C THR A 260 0.73 30.93 2.16
N HIS A 261 -0.24 30.99 1.26
CA HIS A 261 -1.53 30.34 1.40
C HIS A 261 -1.46 29.01 0.66
N ARG A 262 -1.81 27.92 1.33
CA ARG A 262 -1.87 26.60 0.71
C ARG A 262 -3.26 26.00 0.90
N GLY A 263 -3.77 25.36 -0.13
CA GLY A 263 -5.05 24.68 -0.13
C GLY A 263 -4.94 23.36 -0.84
N CYS A 264 -5.36 22.29 -0.18
CA CYS A 264 -5.33 20.94 -0.68
C CYS A 264 -6.77 20.45 -0.66
N LEU A 265 -7.33 20.16 -1.83
CA LEU A 265 -8.70 19.68 -2.02
C LEU A 265 -8.69 18.20 -2.37
N ALA A 266 -9.63 17.48 -1.78
CA ALA A 266 -9.99 16.10 -2.04
C ALA A 266 -11.49 16.02 -2.33
N GLY A 267 -11.88 15.31 -3.37
CA GLY A 267 -13.27 15.08 -3.76
C GLY A 267 -13.47 13.69 -4.34
N PRO A 268 -14.73 13.34 -4.71
CA PRO A 268 -15.15 11.98 -5.08
C PRO A 268 -14.30 11.39 -6.20
N SER A 269 -13.77 10.17 -6.02
CA SER A 269 -13.09 9.46 -7.11
C SER A 269 -13.93 9.45 -8.40
N GLY A 270 -13.36 9.95 -9.50
CA GLY A 270 -14.02 10.05 -10.80
C GLY A 270 -14.87 11.32 -10.99
N ALA A 271 -14.88 12.23 -10.03
CA ALA A 271 -15.36 13.60 -10.17
C ALA A 271 -14.24 14.55 -10.61
N ASP A 272 -14.64 15.76 -10.99
CA ASP A 272 -13.77 16.87 -11.36
C ASP A 272 -14.10 18.04 -10.42
N TYR A 273 -13.18 18.34 -9.50
CA TYR A 273 -13.37 19.30 -8.42
C TYR A 273 -12.26 20.34 -8.48
N ASP A 274 -12.63 21.60 -8.74
CA ASP A 274 -11.69 22.71 -8.80
C ASP A 274 -11.55 23.40 -7.42
N LEU A 275 -10.35 23.90 -7.15
CA LEU A 275 -10.06 24.77 -6.01
C LEU A 275 -9.61 26.15 -6.48
N TYR A 276 -10.23 27.21 -5.97
CA TYR A 276 -9.83 28.59 -6.23
C TYR A 276 -9.50 29.31 -4.92
N LEU A 277 -8.35 29.97 -4.86
CA LEU A 277 -8.06 30.98 -3.85
C LEU A 277 -8.51 32.34 -4.36
N GLN A 278 -9.33 33.03 -3.57
CA GLN A 278 -9.82 34.36 -3.89
C GLN A 278 -9.34 35.39 -2.87
N LYS A 279 -9.02 36.59 -3.35
CA LYS A 279 -8.66 37.75 -2.51
C LYS A 279 -9.63 38.90 -2.74
N TRP A 280 -10.03 39.57 -1.68
CA TRP A 280 -10.84 40.79 -1.76
C TRP A 280 -10.00 41.97 -2.23
N ASN A 281 -10.44 42.66 -3.28
CA ASN A 281 -9.75 43.83 -3.84
C ASN A 281 -10.37 45.18 -3.44
N GLY A 282 -11.40 45.17 -2.58
CA GLY A 282 -12.16 46.36 -2.19
C GLY A 282 -13.56 46.45 -2.80
N SER A 283 -13.85 45.69 -3.87
CA SER A 283 -15.16 45.67 -4.53
C SER A 283 -15.64 44.27 -4.91
N THR A 284 -14.73 43.37 -5.28
CA THR A 284 -15.04 42.00 -5.68
C THR A 284 -14.01 41.00 -5.15
N TRP A 285 -14.41 39.74 -5.10
CA TRP A 285 -13.52 38.61 -4.87
C TRP A 285 -12.87 38.22 -6.20
N ALA A 286 -11.55 38.41 -6.31
CA ALA A 286 -10.78 38.04 -7.49
C ALA A 286 -10.05 36.72 -7.24
N ASN A 287 -10.07 35.80 -8.21
CA ASN A 287 -9.23 34.60 -8.18
C ASN A 287 -7.76 35.03 -8.26
N VAL A 288 -6.96 34.64 -7.28
CA VAL A 288 -5.51 34.90 -7.23
C VAL A 288 -4.68 33.66 -7.53
N GLN A 289 -5.26 32.48 -7.36
CA GLN A 289 -4.68 31.20 -7.76
C GLN A 289 -5.78 30.14 -7.89
N SER A 290 -5.55 29.10 -8.70
CA SER A 290 -6.47 27.98 -8.84
C SER A 290 -5.78 26.67 -9.21
N GLY A 291 -6.39 25.57 -8.79
CA GLY A 291 -6.15 24.22 -9.30
C GLY A 291 -7.43 23.77 -10.00
N THR A 292 -7.30 23.39 -11.28
CA THR A 292 -8.43 23.08 -12.17
C THR A 292 -8.07 21.94 -13.11
N THR A 293 -7.34 20.95 -12.61
CA THR A 293 -7.10 19.72 -13.38
C THR A 293 -8.40 18.91 -13.43
N PRO A 294 -8.56 17.98 -14.38
CA PRO A 294 -9.75 17.11 -14.43
C PRO A 294 -9.86 16.10 -13.28
N ALA A 295 -9.06 16.24 -12.22
CA ALA A 295 -9.03 15.33 -11.10
C ALA A 295 -10.02 15.77 -10.03
N ALA A 296 -10.36 14.84 -9.13
CA ALA A 296 -11.16 15.19 -7.96
C ALA A 296 -10.34 15.88 -6.86
N SER A 297 -9.01 16.00 -7.04
CA SER A 297 -8.08 16.57 -6.08
C SER A 297 -7.29 17.70 -6.71
N GLU A 298 -7.06 18.76 -5.93
CA GLU A 298 -6.33 19.93 -6.36
C GLU A 298 -5.40 20.42 -5.26
N GLU A 299 -4.23 20.90 -5.64
CA GLU A 299 -3.32 21.58 -4.72
C GLU A 299 -3.02 22.98 -5.24
N VAL A 300 -3.20 23.96 -4.36
CA VAL A 300 -3.05 25.37 -4.65
C VAL A 300 -2.07 25.97 -3.67
N GLU A 301 -1.03 26.62 -4.20
CA GLU A 301 -0.09 27.42 -3.42
C GLU A 301 0.00 28.84 -3.97
N TYR A 302 -0.07 29.83 -3.08
CA TYR A 302 0.01 31.25 -3.45
C TYR A 302 0.69 32.08 -2.37
N ASN A 303 1.75 32.81 -2.73
CA ASN A 303 2.37 33.80 -1.87
C ASN A 303 1.56 35.12 -1.91
N GLY A 304 0.75 35.34 -0.88
CA GLY A 304 -0.15 36.47 -0.75
C GLY A 304 0.39 37.61 0.13
N THR A 305 -0.29 38.75 0.10
CA THR A 305 -0.04 39.87 1.04
C THR A 305 -1.14 39.89 2.09
N ALA A 306 -0.96 40.65 3.18
CA ALA A 306 -2.04 40.89 4.14
C ALA A 306 -3.34 41.36 3.44
N GLY A 307 -4.49 40.86 3.91
CA GLY A 307 -5.80 41.11 3.29
C GLY A 307 -6.83 40.01 3.58
N TYR A 308 -8.01 40.14 2.99
CA TYR A 308 -9.08 39.15 3.11
C TYR A 308 -9.02 38.12 1.98
N TYR A 309 -9.15 36.86 2.35
CA TYR A 309 -9.07 35.70 1.47
C TYR A 309 -10.22 34.74 1.70
N ARG A 310 -10.59 33.97 0.68
CA ARG A 310 -11.49 32.83 0.81
C ARG A 310 -11.15 31.76 -0.21
N TRP A 311 -11.48 30.53 0.12
CA TRP A 311 -11.41 29.41 -0.81
C TRP A 311 -12.78 29.19 -1.44
N ARG A 312 -12.79 28.84 -2.72
CA ARG A 312 -13.99 28.34 -3.41
C ARG A 312 -13.70 26.93 -3.89
N VAL A 313 -14.47 25.98 -3.39
CA VAL A 313 -14.52 24.61 -3.90
C VAL A 313 -15.65 24.53 -4.91
N HIS A 314 -15.38 23.97 -6.09
CA HIS A 314 -16.36 23.85 -7.16
C HIS A 314 -16.36 22.44 -7.74
N ALA A 315 -17.53 21.78 -7.75
CA ALA A 315 -17.70 20.51 -8.43
C ALA A 315 -17.95 20.77 -9.92
N TYR A 316 -16.91 20.77 -10.74
CA TYR A 316 -17.03 20.98 -12.19
C TYR A 316 -17.83 19.84 -12.83
N SER A 317 -17.54 18.58 -12.44
CA SER A 317 -18.35 17.41 -12.80
C SER A 317 -18.36 16.37 -11.67
N GLY A 318 -19.43 15.59 -11.56
CA GLY A 318 -19.63 14.65 -10.45
C GLY A 318 -20.18 15.30 -9.17
N SER A 319 -20.78 14.49 -8.30
CA SER A 319 -21.37 14.93 -7.03
C SER A 319 -20.81 14.08 -5.89
N GLY A 320 -20.70 14.67 -4.70
CA GLY A 320 -20.31 13.91 -3.51
C GLY A 320 -19.70 14.78 -2.43
N SER A 321 -19.07 14.12 -1.46
CA SER A 321 -18.37 14.78 -0.36
C SER A 321 -17.01 15.29 -0.80
N TYR A 322 -16.52 16.32 -0.13
CA TYR A 322 -15.16 16.82 -0.32
C TYR A 322 -14.53 17.13 1.04
N THR A 323 -13.19 17.13 1.05
CA THR A 323 -12.35 17.61 2.16
C THR A 323 -11.38 18.65 1.61
N LEU A 324 -11.32 19.83 2.23
CA LEU A 324 -10.36 20.88 1.94
C LEU A 324 -9.50 21.10 3.18
N LYS A 325 -8.20 20.91 3.08
CA LYS A 325 -7.21 21.31 4.08
C LYS A 325 -6.53 22.59 3.63
N THR A 326 -6.29 23.53 4.55
CA THR A 326 -5.66 24.81 4.22
C THR A 326 -4.64 25.23 5.25
N ASP A 327 -3.56 25.86 4.79
CA ASP A 327 -2.61 26.59 5.62
C ASP A 327 -2.67 28.07 5.24
N LYS A 328 -2.56 28.95 6.23
CA LYS A 328 -2.52 30.40 6.02
C LYS A 328 -1.34 31.05 6.75
N PRO A 329 -0.86 32.21 6.28
CA PRO A 329 0.23 32.94 6.92
C PRO A 329 -0.10 33.45 8.34
#